data_AF-A0A0W0ZIA7-F1
#
_entry.id   AF-A0A0W0ZIA7-F1
#
_cell.length_a   1.000
_cell.length_b   1.000
_cell.length_c   1.000
_cell.angle_alpha   90.00
_cell.angle_beta   90.00
_cell.angle_gamma   90.00
#
_symmetry.space_group_name_H-M   'P 1'
#
loop_
_entity.id
_entity.type
_entity.pdbx_description
1 polymer ?
#
loop_
_entity_poly.entity_id
_entity_poly.type
_entity_poly.pdbx_seq_one_letter_code
_entity_poly.pdbx_strand_id
1 'polypeptide(L)'
;MLVQRILDLISTLEKEGTPVQCDKVLSECLSERFSKRAREKLTNADVHFLLTCYKNRWEAIVDKDDDYTRNPSASNQAWICLAKELAPLAQITYLKILIPTLKNDNDLNDFSSLDETANLFNFYLGHGGKTLYRKLSFCEHLERRKFTLSTYREDKKLAAVTIDELARLKLCKVTTREVTVGDERFKNFWDLMCKKVFVNLRAQGRMPIALLPHLLELIERYYYLKANNIDFSFFKNDVKNFFNRLYGYDLTDINFLYGTKVKYKDDEKYLLDLFINLHTAHNYTELDYEVQTLSKWLFEINPDLRATSKELALVYQKLSDEIEKTAPPFAQTDAFVNCCKLLVSLLTTRFELSSCFAPQTHSSLWDQRNTAFPEAYGIFTILLPLIAANKPQALESAYEKIIRDIIIPAREDNGWYTWFTRSETTNKWLERVHNCKLDELGVYWFEPELLFNALLLFNTNNSSVKTRINHLLDAIIQTYAQNQNDLMKQLRVNILFTEFLDELSDSHRTNLLRLIKICDPQIAKSEFLNKCTKHINKQVSKLCLPSEKASLAFFPQSSKLDTTKLFNFPEGVKDVEAMIIEYKNQLATLHIEPKLKEAVNNYLLTLSKPILSVAQKEHAKGSGRVVLDYIGQYS
;
A
#
# COMPACT_ATOMS: atom_id res chain seq x y z
N MET A 1 -30.29 -42.84 -7.27
CA MET A 1 -30.60 -42.53 -5.87
C MET A 1 -32.10 -42.65 -5.63
N LEU A 2 -32.51 -43.23 -4.50
CA LEU A 2 -33.92 -43.35 -4.09
C LEU A 2 -34.30 -42.23 -3.12
N VAL A 3 -35.58 -41.83 -3.12
CA VAL A 3 -36.12 -40.86 -2.15
C VAL A 3 -35.84 -41.27 -0.70
N GLN A 4 -35.77 -42.58 -0.42
CA GLN A 4 -35.45 -43.12 0.91
C GLN A 4 -34.16 -42.52 1.51
N ARG A 5 -33.13 -42.25 0.71
CA ARG A 5 -31.86 -41.69 1.21
C ARG A 5 -32.01 -40.26 1.72
N ILE A 6 -32.99 -39.52 1.19
CA ILE A 6 -33.34 -38.17 1.66
C ILE A 6 -34.09 -38.26 2.99
N LEU A 7 -35.00 -39.23 3.13
CA LEU A 7 -35.70 -39.51 4.39
C LEU A 7 -34.72 -39.95 5.49
N ASP A 8 -33.69 -40.73 5.14
CA ASP A 8 -32.63 -41.11 6.07
C ASP A 8 -31.81 -39.87 6.54
N LEU A 9 -31.54 -38.93 5.63
CA LEU A 9 -30.89 -37.65 5.97
C LEU A 9 -31.76 -36.84 6.95
N ILE A 10 -33.05 -36.66 6.65
CA ILE A 10 -34.00 -35.93 7.53
C ILE A 10 -33.98 -36.53 8.94
N SER A 11 -34.13 -37.86 9.06
CA SER A 11 -34.11 -38.55 10.35
C SER A 11 -32.76 -38.37 11.09
N THR A 12 -31.65 -38.30 10.36
CA THR A 12 -30.33 -38.08 10.95
C THR A 12 -30.20 -36.66 11.49
N LEU A 13 -30.65 -35.65 10.74
CA LEU A 13 -30.62 -34.24 11.18
C LEU A 13 -31.55 -33.99 12.37
N GLU A 14 -32.71 -34.65 12.43
CA GLU A 14 -33.66 -34.55 13.55
C GLU A 14 -33.16 -35.19 14.85
N LYS A 15 -32.30 -36.21 14.75
CA LYS A 15 -31.71 -36.91 15.91
C LYS A 15 -30.56 -36.15 16.56
N GLU A 16 -29.95 -35.18 15.86
CA GLU A 16 -28.92 -34.35 16.46
C GLU A 16 -29.55 -33.31 17.42
N GLY A 17 -29.18 -33.37 18.70
CA GLY A 17 -29.85 -32.61 19.77
C GLY A 17 -29.83 -31.08 19.64
N THR A 18 -28.94 -30.51 18.81
CA THR A 18 -28.93 -29.09 18.46
C THR A 18 -28.58 -28.93 16.97
N PRO A 19 -29.54 -29.08 16.05
CA PRO A 19 -29.27 -28.93 14.62
C PRO A 19 -28.92 -27.47 14.32
N VAL A 20 -27.97 -27.26 13.40
CA VAL A 20 -27.67 -25.94 12.84
C VAL A 20 -28.97 -25.32 12.34
N GLN A 21 -29.20 -24.03 12.62
CA GLN A 21 -30.49 -23.41 12.30
C GLN A 21 -30.89 -23.55 10.82
N CYS A 22 -29.91 -23.52 9.90
CA CYS A 22 -30.16 -23.76 8.48
C CYS A 22 -30.57 -25.21 8.19
N ASP A 23 -30.02 -26.18 8.91
CA ASP A 23 -30.33 -27.60 8.73
C ASP A 23 -31.78 -27.91 9.15
N LYS A 24 -32.32 -27.19 10.15
CA LYS A 24 -33.75 -27.28 10.51
C LYS A 24 -34.66 -26.84 9.36
N VAL A 25 -34.41 -25.64 8.83
CA VAL A 25 -35.19 -25.08 7.71
C VAL A 25 -35.08 -25.97 6.49
N LEU A 26 -33.88 -26.46 6.17
CA LEU A 26 -33.68 -27.38 5.05
C LEU A 26 -34.36 -28.73 5.26
N SER A 27 -34.35 -29.27 6.49
CA SER A 27 -35.05 -30.50 6.83
C SER A 27 -36.56 -30.36 6.64
N GLU A 28 -37.15 -29.23 7.03
CA GLU A 28 -38.56 -28.91 6.78
C GLU A 28 -38.87 -28.86 5.28
N CYS A 29 -38.05 -28.16 4.48
CA CYS A 29 -38.22 -28.10 3.03
C CYS A 29 -38.09 -29.48 2.36
N LEU A 30 -37.14 -30.31 2.81
CA LEU A 30 -36.96 -31.68 2.31
C LEU A 30 -38.17 -32.54 2.69
N SER A 31 -38.65 -32.43 3.93
CA SER A 31 -39.83 -33.14 4.42
C SER A 31 -41.09 -32.79 3.64
N GLU A 32 -41.35 -31.50 3.39
CA GLU A 32 -42.52 -31.06 2.61
C GLU A 32 -42.56 -31.71 1.22
N ARG A 33 -41.40 -31.81 0.57
CA ARG A 33 -41.30 -32.35 -0.80
C ARG A 33 -41.26 -33.88 -0.88
N PHE A 34 -40.63 -34.54 0.09
CA PHE A 34 -40.30 -35.97 -0.02
C PHE A 34 -41.04 -36.89 0.97
N SER A 35 -41.60 -36.37 2.08
CA SER A 35 -42.21 -37.21 3.14
C SER A 35 -43.33 -38.13 2.66
N LYS A 36 -44.10 -37.72 1.65
CA LYS A 36 -45.21 -38.49 1.08
C LYS A 36 -44.79 -39.46 -0.04
N ARG A 37 -43.51 -39.47 -0.42
CA ARG A 37 -42.98 -40.24 -1.54
C ARG A 37 -42.08 -41.36 -1.00
N ALA A 38 -42.45 -42.62 -1.21
CA ALA A 38 -41.69 -43.76 -0.71
C ALA A 38 -41.02 -44.55 -1.83
N ARG A 39 -39.71 -44.78 -1.71
CA ARG A 39 -38.89 -45.69 -2.57
C ARG A 39 -38.89 -45.40 -4.09
N GLU A 40 -39.26 -44.19 -4.50
CA GLU A 40 -39.16 -43.75 -5.89
C GLU A 40 -37.71 -43.35 -6.26
N LYS A 41 -37.38 -43.44 -7.56
CA LYS A 41 -36.17 -42.81 -8.11
C LYS A 41 -36.37 -41.30 -8.20
N LEU A 42 -35.29 -40.55 -8.00
CA LEU A 42 -35.33 -39.10 -8.17
C LEU A 42 -35.54 -38.69 -9.62
N THR A 43 -36.36 -37.65 -9.82
CA THR A 43 -36.53 -36.97 -11.10
C THR A 43 -35.46 -35.88 -11.28
N ASN A 44 -35.28 -35.37 -12.50
CA ASN A 44 -34.38 -34.23 -12.74
C ASN A 44 -34.80 -32.98 -11.95
N ALA A 45 -36.10 -32.77 -11.75
CA ALA A 45 -36.61 -31.67 -10.93
C ALA A 45 -36.24 -31.84 -9.45
N ASP A 46 -36.19 -33.08 -8.95
CA ASP A 46 -35.73 -33.38 -7.59
C ASP A 46 -34.22 -33.16 -7.43
N VAL A 47 -33.43 -33.54 -8.44
CA VAL A 47 -31.99 -33.26 -8.45
C VAL A 47 -31.73 -31.76 -8.40
N HIS A 48 -32.41 -30.96 -9.23
CA HIS A 48 -32.25 -29.49 -9.22
C HIS A 48 -32.65 -28.87 -7.88
N PHE A 49 -33.72 -29.36 -7.26
CA PHE A 49 -34.13 -28.91 -5.93
C PHE A 49 -33.07 -29.22 -4.86
N LEU A 50 -32.53 -30.44 -4.85
CA LEU A 50 -31.47 -30.82 -3.90
C LEU A 50 -30.22 -29.95 -4.10
N LEU A 51 -29.82 -29.66 -5.33
CA LEU A 51 -28.70 -28.75 -5.61
C LEU A 51 -28.94 -27.35 -5.04
N THR A 52 -30.18 -26.84 -5.12
CA THR A 52 -30.57 -25.58 -4.47
C THR A 52 -30.47 -25.68 -2.94
N CYS A 53 -30.90 -26.79 -2.32
CA CYS A 53 -30.72 -26.99 -0.88
C CYS A 53 -29.24 -26.97 -0.48
N TYR A 54 -28.36 -27.64 -1.23
CA TYR A 54 -26.91 -27.61 -0.98
C TYR A 54 -26.34 -26.20 -1.10
N LYS A 55 -26.76 -25.43 -2.11
CA LYS A 55 -26.36 -24.04 -2.27
C LYS A 55 -26.76 -23.18 -1.06
N ASN A 56 -28.02 -23.27 -0.64
CA ASN A 56 -28.52 -22.53 0.52
C ASN A 56 -27.78 -22.91 1.80
N ARG A 57 -27.47 -24.21 1.97
CA ARG A 57 -26.67 -24.67 3.10
C ARG A 57 -25.25 -24.10 3.06
N TRP A 58 -24.59 -24.16 1.91
CA TRP A 58 -23.23 -23.66 1.74
C TRP A 58 -23.13 -22.17 2.11
N GLU A 59 -24.05 -21.35 1.61
CA GLU A 59 -24.14 -19.91 1.94
C GLU A 59 -24.34 -19.67 3.44
N ALA A 60 -25.02 -20.58 4.14
CA ALA A 60 -25.26 -20.48 5.56
C ALA A 60 -24.08 -20.91 6.43
N ILE A 61 -23.24 -21.85 6.00
CA ILE A 61 -22.18 -22.49 6.81
C ILE A 61 -20.76 -22.08 6.47
N VAL A 62 -20.51 -21.52 5.27
CA VAL A 62 -19.16 -21.17 4.81
C VAL A 62 -18.45 -20.26 5.82
N ASP A 63 -17.20 -20.60 6.14
CA ASP A 63 -16.37 -19.90 7.13
C ASP A 63 -16.95 -19.85 8.56
N LYS A 64 -17.96 -20.67 8.87
CA LYS A 64 -18.50 -20.86 10.23
C LYS A 64 -18.13 -22.24 10.79
N ASP A 65 -18.63 -22.52 11.98
CA ASP A 65 -18.34 -23.74 12.73
C ASP A 65 -18.82 -25.03 12.05
N ASP A 66 -19.79 -24.94 11.14
CA ASP A 66 -20.37 -26.07 10.41
C ASP A 66 -19.83 -26.19 8.97
N ASP A 67 -18.79 -25.43 8.62
CA ASP A 67 -18.13 -25.54 7.32
C ASP A 67 -17.56 -26.95 7.10
N TYR A 68 -17.86 -27.54 5.94
CA TYR A 68 -17.44 -28.88 5.55
C TYR A 68 -15.92 -29.11 5.64
N THR A 69 -15.12 -28.06 5.44
CA THR A 69 -13.65 -28.10 5.49
C THR A 69 -13.09 -27.93 6.90
N ARG A 70 -13.92 -27.51 7.86
CA ARG A 70 -13.50 -27.21 9.24
C ARG A 70 -13.95 -28.24 10.26
N ASN A 71 -15.16 -28.79 10.11
CA ASN A 71 -15.80 -29.60 11.14
C ASN A 71 -16.43 -30.89 10.58
N PRO A 72 -15.96 -32.07 10.96
CA PRO A 72 -16.54 -33.35 10.54
C PRO A 72 -17.70 -33.77 11.46
N SER A 73 -18.66 -32.87 11.73
CA SER A 73 -19.86 -33.20 12.50
C SER A 73 -20.69 -34.30 11.83
N ALA A 74 -21.52 -35.01 12.59
CA ALA A 74 -22.36 -36.06 12.03
C ALA A 74 -23.38 -35.50 11.00
N SER A 75 -23.92 -34.30 11.23
CA SER A 75 -24.67 -33.53 10.22
C SER A 75 -23.87 -33.34 8.93
N ASN A 76 -22.62 -32.85 9.01
CA ASN A 76 -21.78 -32.68 7.83
C ASN A 76 -21.51 -34.01 7.12
N GLN A 77 -21.26 -35.10 7.85
CA GLN A 77 -21.08 -36.43 7.26
C GLN A 77 -22.34 -36.91 6.54
N ALA A 78 -23.53 -36.68 7.11
CA ALA A 78 -24.80 -37.06 6.48
C ALA A 78 -25.00 -36.33 5.14
N TRP A 79 -24.75 -35.02 5.11
CA TRP A 79 -24.77 -34.22 3.88
C TRP A 79 -23.71 -34.66 2.86
N ILE A 80 -22.48 -34.96 3.31
CA ILE A 80 -21.40 -35.45 2.43
C ILE A 80 -21.77 -36.80 1.79
N CYS A 81 -22.33 -37.73 2.56
CA CYS A 81 -22.76 -39.03 2.07
C CYS A 81 -23.86 -38.89 1.00
N LEU A 82 -24.86 -38.06 1.25
CA LEU A 82 -25.92 -37.81 0.27
C LEU A 82 -25.36 -37.15 -1.01
N ALA A 83 -24.42 -36.22 -0.90
CA ALA A 83 -23.80 -35.57 -2.06
C ALA A 83 -23.04 -36.57 -2.95
N LYS A 84 -22.33 -37.53 -2.36
CA LYS A 84 -21.63 -38.60 -3.10
C LYS A 84 -22.60 -39.48 -3.90
N GLU A 85 -23.79 -39.75 -3.38
CA GLU A 85 -24.83 -40.50 -4.10
C GLU A 85 -25.57 -39.67 -5.15
N LEU A 86 -25.66 -38.35 -4.95
CA LEU A 86 -26.27 -37.42 -5.89
C LEU A 86 -25.36 -37.12 -7.09
N ALA A 87 -24.04 -37.13 -6.90
CA ALA A 87 -23.04 -36.77 -7.91
C ALA A 87 -23.21 -37.48 -9.27
N PRO A 88 -23.39 -38.82 -9.35
CA PRO A 88 -23.59 -39.49 -10.63
C PRO A 88 -24.87 -39.07 -11.36
N LEU A 89 -25.91 -38.68 -10.61
CA LEU A 89 -27.19 -38.21 -11.19
C LEU A 89 -27.09 -36.77 -11.70
N ALA A 90 -26.35 -35.92 -10.98
CA ALA A 90 -26.17 -34.52 -11.31
C ALA A 90 -25.07 -34.28 -12.36
N GLN A 91 -24.28 -35.31 -12.71
CA GLN A 91 -23.14 -35.24 -13.64
C GLN A 91 -22.09 -34.18 -13.23
N ILE A 92 -21.93 -33.99 -11.92
CA ILE A 92 -20.92 -33.10 -11.32
C ILE A 92 -20.30 -33.79 -10.11
N THR A 93 -19.08 -33.40 -9.74
CA THR A 93 -18.38 -33.98 -8.58
C THR A 93 -19.15 -33.67 -7.30
N TYR A 94 -19.06 -34.56 -6.31
CA TYR A 94 -19.70 -34.33 -5.01
C TYR A 94 -19.13 -33.08 -4.30
N LEU A 95 -17.87 -32.72 -4.59
CA LEU A 95 -17.25 -31.48 -4.13
C LEU A 95 -17.95 -30.25 -4.70
N LYS A 96 -18.31 -30.25 -5.98
CA LYS A 96 -19.09 -29.15 -6.61
C LYS A 96 -20.56 -29.13 -6.17
N ILE A 97 -21.10 -30.23 -5.65
CA ILE A 97 -22.40 -30.25 -4.97
C ILE A 97 -22.30 -29.58 -3.60
N LEU A 98 -21.32 -29.98 -2.79
CA LEU A 98 -21.13 -29.47 -1.42
C LEU A 98 -20.65 -28.01 -1.39
N ILE A 99 -19.82 -27.62 -2.36
CA ILE A 99 -19.23 -26.29 -2.49
C ILE A 99 -19.55 -25.77 -3.90
N PRO A 100 -20.76 -25.23 -4.14
CA PRO A 100 -21.18 -24.79 -5.47
C PRO A 100 -20.35 -23.63 -6.05
N THR A 101 -19.55 -22.96 -5.23
CA THR A 101 -18.64 -21.89 -5.67
C THR A 101 -17.33 -22.41 -6.26
N LEU A 102 -17.07 -23.72 -6.17
CA LEU A 102 -15.82 -24.35 -6.59
C LEU A 102 -15.65 -24.35 -8.11
N LYS A 103 -14.46 -23.97 -8.57
CA LYS A 103 -14.10 -23.91 -10.00
C LYS A 103 -13.09 -24.96 -10.45
N ASN A 104 -12.14 -25.34 -9.60
CA ASN A 104 -11.08 -26.29 -9.97
C ASN A 104 -11.49 -27.74 -9.68
N ASP A 105 -11.06 -28.65 -10.54
CA ASP A 105 -11.19 -30.11 -10.36
C ASP A 105 -9.87 -30.76 -9.90
N ASN A 106 -8.75 -30.07 -10.10
CA ASN A 106 -7.42 -30.49 -9.70
C ASN A 106 -6.83 -29.48 -8.70
N ASP A 107 -6.00 -29.96 -7.77
CA ASP A 107 -5.24 -29.10 -6.87
C ASP A 107 -4.19 -28.31 -7.65
N LEU A 108 -4.07 -27.00 -7.40
CA LEU A 108 -3.13 -26.16 -8.15
C LEU A 108 -1.67 -26.30 -7.69
N ASN A 109 -1.41 -26.92 -6.54
CA ASN A 109 -0.07 -27.08 -5.99
C ASN A 109 0.66 -28.34 -6.49
N ASP A 110 -0.08 -29.41 -6.79
CA ASP A 110 0.50 -30.67 -7.32
C ASP A 110 -0.19 -31.20 -8.58
N PHE A 111 -1.25 -30.54 -9.05
CA PHE A 111 -2.05 -30.93 -10.22
C PHE A 111 -2.77 -32.28 -10.11
N SER A 112 -2.86 -32.87 -8.92
CA SER A 112 -3.61 -34.09 -8.64
C SER A 112 -5.13 -33.85 -8.64
N SER A 113 -5.92 -34.89 -8.91
CA SER A 113 -7.38 -34.79 -8.89
C SER A 113 -7.89 -34.63 -7.46
N LEU A 114 -8.81 -33.68 -7.22
CA LEU A 114 -9.36 -33.45 -5.89
C LEU A 114 -10.24 -34.62 -5.40
N ASP A 115 -10.84 -35.39 -6.30
CA ASP A 115 -11.77 -36.48 -5.95
C ASP A 115 -11.10 -37.68 -5.27
N GLU A 116 -9.76 -37.76 -5.28
CA GLU A 116 -9.00 -38.80 -4.58
C GLU A 116 -9.06 -38.68 -3.04
N THR A 117 -9.41 -37.51 -2.49
CA THR A 117 -9.39 -37.26 -1.05
C THR A 117 -10.75 -37.50 -0.42
N ALA A 118 -10.85 -38.55 0.41
CA ALA A 118 -12.13 -38.96 1.00
C ALA A 118 -12.73 -37.95 1.99
N ASN A 119 -11.89 -37.22 2.74
CA ASN A 119 -12.27 -36.42 3.90
C ASN A 119 -12.11 -34.92 3.64
N LEU A 120 -13.20 -34.14 3.81
CA LEU A 120 -13.19 -32.73 3.45
C LEU A 120 -12.35 -31.84 4.38
N PHE A 121 -12.11 -32.26 5.63
CA PHE A 121 -11.23 -31.54 6.55
C PHE A 121 -9.74 -31.60 6.14
N ASN A 122 -9.38 -32.43 5.15
CA ASN A 122 -8.06 -32.41 4.52
C ASN A 122 -7.92 -31.30 3.47
N PHE A 123 -9.00 -30.58 3.16
CA PHE A 123 -8.96 -29.43 2.29
C PHE A 123 -9.01 -28.11 3.07
N TYR A 124 -8.70 -27.03 2.37
CA TYR A 124 -9.06 -25.68 2.74
C TYR A 124 -9.48 -24.91 1.48
N LEU A 125 -10.35 -23.93 1.67
CA LEU A 125 -10.75 -23.04 0.59
C LEU A 125 -9.76 -21.90 0.40
N GLY A 126 -9.45 -21.69 -0.87
CA GLY A 126 -8.59 -20.64 -1.38
C GLY A 126 -9.16 -19.24 -1.29
N HIS A 127 -8.32 -18.26 -1.62
CA HIS A 127 -8.71 -16.86 -1.70
C HIS A 127 -10.01 -16.67 -2.51
N GLY A 128 -11.00 -16.01 -1.91
CA GLY A 128 -12.29 -15.74 -2.54
C GLY A 128 -13.25 -16.93 -2.62
N GLY A 129 -12.92 -18.10 -2.04
CA GLY A 129 -13.83 -19.23 -1.85
C GLY A 129 -14.17 -20.02 -3.12
N LYS A 130 -13.31 -19.93 -4.14
CA LYS A 130 -13.54 -20.55 -5.47
C LYS A 130 -12.60 -21.68 -5.81
N THR A 131 -11.48 -21.79 -5.11
CA THR A 131 -10.45 -22.80 -5.35
C THR A 131 -10.32 -23.68 -4.12
N LEU A 132 -10.26 -25.00 -4.29
CA LEU A 132 -10.03 -25.93 -3.18
C LEU A 132 -8.60 -26.46 -3.26
N TYR A 133 -7.93 -26.50 -2.10
CA TYR A 133 -6.56 -27.01 -1.96
C TYR A 133 -6.53 -28.10 -0.91
N ARG A 134 -5.74 -29.14 -1.16
CA ARG A 134 -5.42 -30.24 -0.27
C ARG A 134 -4.26 -29.83 0.63
N LYS A 135 -4.42 -30.01 1.94
CA LYS A 135 -3.39 -29.68 2.95
C LYS A 135 -2.08 -30.44 2.72
N LEU A 136 -2.16 -31.69 2.27
CA LEU A 136 -0.98 -32.49 1.93
C LEU A 136 -0.21 -31.88 0.76
N SER A 137 -0.88 -31.62 -0.36
CA SER A 137 -0.30 -31.00 -1.56
C SER A 137 0.28 -29.62 -1.25
N PHE A 138 -0.38 -28.85 -0.39
CA PHE A 138 0.14 -27.58 0.10
C PHE A 138 1.41 -27.77 0.96
N CYS A 139 1.46 -28.77 1.85
CA CYS A 139 2.66 -29.10 2.64
C CYS A 139 3.86 -29.44 1.74
N GLU A 140 3.66 -30.33 0.77
CA GLU A 140 4.71 -30.71 -0.18
C GLU A 140 5.18 -29.51 -1.02
N HIS A 141 4.26 -28.63 -1.42
CA HIS A 141 4.59 -27.39 -2.10
C HIS A 141 5.47 -26.49 -1.23
N LEU A 142 5.11 -26.30 0.05
CA LEU A 142 5.93 -25.52 0.98
C LEU A 142 7.33 -26.12 1.12
N GLU A 143 7.46 -27.44 1.27
CA GLU A 143 8.76 -28.12 1.34
C GLU A 143 9.62 -27.87 0.10
N ARG A 144 9.07 -28.07 -1.10
CA ARG A 144 9.75 -27.79 -2.38
C ARG A 144 10.19 -26.32 -2.51
N ARG A 145 9.50 -25.41 -1.81
CA ARG A 145 9.75 -23.97 -1.79
C ARG A 145 10.51 -23.51 -0.54
N LYS A 146 11.19 -24.40 0.18
CA LYS A 146 11.96 -24.05 1.40
C LYS A 146 11.10 -23.29 2.42
N PHE A 147 9.84 -23.70 2.56
CA PHE A 147 8.84 -23.15 3.45
C PHE A 147 8.46 -21.68 3.21
N THR A 148 8.67 -21.15 2.00
CA THR A 148 8.04 -19.89 1.58
C THR A 148 6.52 -20.04 1.55
N LEU A 149 5.80 -19.28 2.37
CA LEU A 149 4.35 -19.35 2.53
C LEU A 149 3.64 -18.76 1.30
N SER A 150 3.41 -19.64 0.34
CA SER A 150 2.93 -19.32 -1.00
C SER A 150 2.06 -20.44 -1.56
N THR A 151 1.23 -20.13 -2.54
CA THR A 151 0.39 -21.11 -3.26
C THR A 151 0.18 -20.66 -4.70
N TYR A 152 -0.08 -21.59 -5.61
CA TYR A 152 -0.47 -21.26 -6.98
C TYR A 152 -1.90 -20.74 -7.06
N ARG A 153 -2.14 -19.75 -7.91
CA ARG A 153 -3.48 -19.23 -8.24
C ARG A 153 -3.96 -19.77 -9.60
N GLU A 154 -5.22 -19.51 -9.96
CA GLU A 154 -5.81 -19.96 -11.24
C GLU A 154 -5.00 -19.51 -12.46
N ASP A 155 -4.32 -18.36 -12.39
CA ASP A 155 -3.43 -17.84 -13.44
C ASP A 155 -2.03 -18.51 -13.46
N LYS A 156 -1.85 -19.57 -12.67
CA LYS A 156 -0.60 -20.31 -12.46
C LYS A 156 0.54 -19.47 -11.92
N LYS A 157 0.27 -18.28 -11.37
CA LYS A 157 1.27 -17.49 -10.68
C LYS A 157 1.32 -17.87 -9.21
N LEU A 158 2.52 -17.78 -8.67
CA LEU A 158 2.75 -17.95 -7.25
C LEU A 158 2.33 -16.67 -6.53
N ALA A 159 1.52 -16.81 -5.49
CA ALA A 159 1.06 -15.70 -4.66
C ALA A 159 1.19 -16.03 -3.17
N ALA A 160 1.17 -15.01 -2.33
CA ALA A 160 1.14 -15.19 -0.88
C ALA A 160 -0.15 -15.89 -0.46
N VAL A 161 -0.06 -16.77 0.53
CA VAL A 161 -1.25 -17.34 1.18
C VAL A 161 -1.95 -16.23 1.95
N THR A 162 -3.24 -16.03 1.70
CA THR A 162 -3.98 -14.90 2.25
C THR A 162 -4.42 -15.16 3.69
N ILE A 163 -4.73 -14.10 4.42
CA ILE A 163 -5.22 -14.16 5.81
C ILE A 163 -6.52 -14.98 5.92
N ASP A 164 -7.43 -14.92 4.95
CA ASP A 164 -8.64 -15.77 4.94
C ASP A 164 -8.30 -17.26 4.77
N GLU A 165 -7.30 -17.59 3.94
CA GLU A 165 -6.79 -18.97 3.82
C GLU A 165 -6.14 -19.44 5.13
N LEU A 166 -5.30 -18.59 5.75
CA LEU A 166 -4.66 -18.90 7.03
C LEU A 166 -5.67 -19.04 8.17
N ALA A 167 -6.71 -18.20 8.19
CA ALA A 167 -7.80 -18.31 9.16
C ALA A 167 -8.54 -19.64 9.02
N ARG A 168 -8.85 -20.08 7.78
CA ARG A 168 -9.48 -21.38 7.52
C ARG A 168 -8.60 -22.54 7.97
N LEU A 169 -7.29 -22.45 7.75
CA LEU A 169 -6.33 -23.45 8.20
C LEU A 169 -6.26 -23.51 9.74
N LYS A 170 -6.21 -22.36 10.40
CA LYS A 170 -6.14 -22.24 11.88
C LYS A 170 -7.41 -22.71 12.58
N LEU A 171 -8.58 -22.39 12.02
CA LEU A 171 -9.90 -22.68 12.61
C LEU A 171 -10.42 -24.09 12.33
N CYS A 172 -9.68 -24.93 11.61
CA CYS A 172 -10.07 -26.31 11.39
C CYS A 172 -10.10 -27.08 12.73
N LYS A 173 -11.26 -27.63 13.11
CA LYS A 173 -11.49 -28.27 14.43
C LYS A 173 -10.81 -29.65 14.56
N VAL A 174 -10.42 -30.27 13.44
CA VAL A 174 -9.67 -31.54 13.43
C VAL A 174 -8.19 -31.25 13.66
N THR A 175 -7.83 -31.05 14.92
CA THR A 175 -6.50 -30.63 15.37
C THR A 175 -5.68 -31.73 16.04
N THR A 176 -6.11 -33.00 15.97
CA THR A 176 -5.48 -34.11 16.69
C THR A 176 -4.80 -35.15 15.81
N ARG A 177 -4.79 -34.96 14.48
CA ARG A 177 -4.10 -35.88 13.57
C ARG A 177 -2.67 -35.41 13.37
N GLU A 178 -1.72 -36.24 13.81
CA GLU A 178 -0.29 -35.97 13.62
C GLU A 178 0.03 -35.80 12.13
N VAL A 179 0.83 -34.78 11.82
CA VAL A 179 1.38 -34.53 10.49
C VAL A 179 2.87 -34.86 10.54
N THR A 180 3.38 -35.55 9.53
CA THR A 180 4.80 -35.91 9.43
C THR A 180 5.41 -35.29 8.18
N VAL A 181 6.59 -34.71 8.34
CA VAL A 181 7.37 -34.11 7.24
C VAL A 181 8.82 -34.55 7.40
N GLY A 182 9.25 -35.46 6.52
CA GLY A 182 10.49 -36.22 6.74
C GLY A 182 10.40 -37.00 8.05
N ASP A 183 11.38 -36.80 8.93
CA ASP A 183 11.45 -37.47 10.24
C ASP A 183 10.77 -36.68 11.37
N GLU A 184 10.28 -35.47 11.11
CA GLU A 184 9.65 -34.61 12.12
C GLU A 184 8.14 -34.88 12.25
N ARG A 185 7.65 -34.91 13.50
CA ARG A 185 6.23 -35.09 13.82
C ARG A 185 5.64 -33.82 14.44
N PHE A 186 4.45 -33.45 13.97
CA PHE A 186 3.70 -32.28 14.41
C PHE A 186 2.35 -32.71 14.94
N LYS A 187 1.86 -32.02 15.98
CA LYS A 187 0.57 -32.36 16.62
C LYS A 187 -0.60 -32.26 15.63
N ASN A 188 -0.53 -31.29 14.73
CA ASN A 188 -1.47 -31.07 13.64
C ASN A 188 -0.86 -30.15 12.58
N PHE A 189 -1.66 -29.85 11.55
CA PHE A 189 -1.25 -28.99 10.46
C PHE A 189 -0.84 -27.58 10.93
N TRP A 190 -1.56 -26.98 11.88
CA TRP A 190 -1.21 -25.65 12.38
C TRP A 190 0.08 -25.67 13.22
N ASP A 191 0.34 -26.74 13.96
CA ASP A 191 1.62 -26.94 14.67
C ASP A 191 2.81 -27.02 13.70
N LEU A 192 2.64 -27.67 12.55
CA LEU A 192 3.61 -27.63 11.44
C LEU A 192 3.82 -26.20 10.93
N MET A 193 2.74 -25.45 10.69
CA MET A 193 2.84 -24.05 10.25
C MET A 193 3.66 -23.23 11.26
N CYS A 194 3.35 -23.32 12.56
CA CYS A 194 4.02 -22.54 13.60
C CYS A 194 5.50 -22.91 13.79
N LYS A 195 5.83 -24.21 13.82
CA LYS A 195 7.17 -24.68 14.19
C LYS A 195 8.14 -24.77 13.01
N LYS A 196 7.63 -24.96 11.79
CA LYS A 196 8.47 -25.15 10.60
C LYS A 196 8.33 -24.03 9.59
N VAL A 197 7.10 -23.59 9.30
CA VAL A 197 6.87 -22.58 8.24
C VAL A 197 7.14 -21.18 8.76
N PHE A 198 6.50 -20.79 9.88
CA PHE A 198 6.52 -19.41 10.38
C PHE A 198 7.91 -18.96 10.84
N VAL A 199 8.73 -19.89 11.33
CA VAL A 199 10.13 -19.64 11.72
C VAL A 199 10.97 -19.18 10.52
N ASN A 200 10.65 -19.61 9.30
CA ASN A 200 11.40 -19.30 8.09
C ASN A 200 10.86 -18.08 7.32
N LEU A 201 9.74 -17.48 7.75
CA LEU A 201 9.08 -16.41 7.01
C LEU A 201 9.91 -15.12 6.88
N ARG A 202 10.84 -14.89 7.82
CA ARG A 202 11.75 -13.73 7.80
C ARG A 202 13.09 -14.02 7.12
N ALA A 203 13.28 -15.22 6.56
CA ALA A 203 14.54 -15.58 5.91
C ALA A 203 14.80 -14.78 4.63
N GLN A 204 13.75 -14.26 4.00
CA GLN A 204 13.82 -13.47 2.76
C GLN A 204 12.87 -12.27 2.84
N GLY A 205 13.13 -11.27 2.01
CA GLY A 205 12.32 -10.05 1.94
C GLY A 205 12.66 -9.03 3.02
N ARG A 206 11.84 -7.98 3.07
CA ARG A 206 11.98 -6.86 4.01
C ARG A 206 10.62 -6.40 4.50
N MET A 207 10.63 -5.59 5.57
CA MET A 207 9.40 -4.97 6.07
C MET A 207 8.79 -4.07 4.98
N PRO A 208 7.53 -4.29 4.57
CA PRO A 208 6.85 -3.41 3.61
C PRO A 208 6.45 -2.09 4.30
N ILE A 209 7.43 -1.19 4.50
CA ILE A 209 7.23 0.05 5.28
C ILE A 209 6.10 0.94 4.75
N ALA A 210 5.85 0.92 3.45
CA ALA A 210 4.74 1.65 2.81
C ALA A 210 3.34 1.16 3.22
N LEU A 211 3.23 -0.03 3.83
CA LEU A 211 1.97 -0.53 4.37
C LEU A 211 1.68 0.00 5.78
N LEU A 212 2.71 0.38 6.54
CA LEU A 212 2.57 0.76 7.96
C LEU A 212 1.67 1.98 8.18
N PRO A 213 1.73 3.06 7.36
CA PRO A 213 0.79 4.18 7.47
C PRO A 213 -0.68 3.75 7.32
N HIS A 214 -0.96 2.77 6.45
CA HIS A 214 -2.31 2.24 6.25
C HIS A 214 -2.78 1.36 7.41
N LEU A 215 -1.86 0.66 8.08
CA LEU A 215 -2.19 -0.05 9.31
C LEU A 215 -2.51 0.94 10.43
N LEU A 216 -1.77 2.04 10.52
CA LEU A 216 -2.07 3.11 11.47
C LEU A 216 -3.43 3.75 11.20
N GLU A 217 -3.75 4.03 9.93
CA GLU A 217 -5.07 4.52 9.51
C GLU A 217 -6.19 3.53 9.90
N LEU A 218 -5.96 2.22 9.76
CA LEU A 218 -6.91 1.18 10.20
C LEU A 218 -7.14 1.21 11.71
N ILE A 219 -6.09 1.42 12.52
CA ILE A 219 -6.18 1.55 13.97
C ILE A 219 -6.97 2.81 14.36
N GLU A 220 -6.70 3.95 13.71
CA GLU A 220 -7.44 5.19 13.95
C GLU A 220 -8.91 5.05 13.57
N ARG A 221 -9.20 4.39 12.43
CA ARG A 221 -10.55 4.04 11.99
C ARG A 221 -11.27 3.17 13.01
N TYR A 222 -10.60 2.18 13.60
CA TYR A 222 -11.19 1.33 14.65
C TYR A 222 -11.72 2.18 15.83
N TYR A 223 -10.87 3.03 16.42
CA TYR A 223 -11.27 3.84 17.56
C TYR A 223 -12.34 4.87 17.20
N TYR A 224 -12.22 5.51 16.03
CA TYR A 224 -13.23 6.44 15.54
C TYR A 224 -14.61 5.77 15.39
N LEU A 225 -14.67 4.62 14.71
CA LEU A 225 -15.94 3.92 14.47
C LEU A 225 -16.54 3.41 15.79
N LYS A 226 -15.71 2.88 16.70
CA LYS A 226 -16.13 2.43 18.03
C LYS A 226 -16.68 3.57 18.87
N ALA A 227 -15.98 4.71 18.95
CA ALA A 227 -16.40 5.87 19.75
C ALA A 227 -17.72 6.48 19.26
N ASN A 228 -18.00 6.37 17.96
CA ASN A 228 -19.24 6.86 17.33
C ASN A 228 -20.34 5.79 17.23
N ASN A 229 -20.17 4.61 17.83
CA ASN A 229 -21.12 3.48 17.79
C ASN A 229 -21.52 3.07 16.36
N ILE A 230 -20.59 3.17 15.40
CA ILE A 230 -20.84 2.78 14.01
C ILE A 230 -20.75 1.26 13.88
N ASP A 231 -21.65 0.67 13.08
CA ASP A 231 -21.71 -0.77 12.86
C ASP A 231 -20.36 -1.40 12.47
N PHE A 232 -20.07 -2.56 13.04
CA PHE A 232 -18.77 -3.22 12.90
C PHE A 232 -18.48 -3.67 11.45
N SER A 233 -19.51 -3.85 10.62
CA SER A 233 -19.32 -4.20 9.19
C SER A 233 -18.51 -3.15 8.43
N PHE A 234 -18.59 -1.87 8.81
CA PHE A 234 -17.78 -0.80 8.22
C PHE A 234 -16.29 -1.04 8.49
N PHE A 235 -15.94 -1.37 9.74
CA PHE A 235 -14.57 -1.72 10.09
C PHE A 235 -14.11 -3.00 9.37
N LYS A 236 -14.98 -4.00 9.23
CA LYS A 236 -14.64 -5.22 8.46
C LYS A 236 -14.34 -4.93 7.00
N ASN A 237 -15.05 -3.98 6.39
CA ASN A 237 -14.75 -3.53 5.04
C ASN A 237 -13.37 -2.84 4.97
N ASP A 238 -13.02 -2.03 5.96
CA ASP A 238 -11.68 -1.42 6.04
C ASP A 238 -10.57 -2.47 6.20
N VAL A 239 -10.77 -3.48 7.04
CA VAL A 239 -9.85 -4.62 7.20
C VAL A 239 -9.66 -5.36 5.87
N LYS A 240 -10.77 -5.62 5.13
CA LYS A 240 -10.70 -6.25 3.80
C LYS A 240 -9.91 -5.39 2.81
N ASN A 241 -10.13 -4.09 2.80
CA ASN A 241 -9.40 -3.15 1.94
C ASN A 241 -7.90 -3.10 2.27
N PHE A 242 -7.57 -3.14 3.57
CA PHE A 242 -6.19 -3.23 4.03
C PHE A 242 -5.51 -4.51 3.54
N PHE A 243 -6.16 -5.67 3.68
CA PHE A 243 -5.59 -6.93 3.19
C PHE A 243 -5.47 -6.97 1.67
N ASN A 244 -6.44 -6.45 0.92
CA ASN A 244 -6.31 -6.31 -0.53
C ASN A 244 -5.08 -5.48 -0.93
N ARG A 245 -4.76 -4.43 -0.15
CA ARG A 245 -3.54 -3.64 -0.35
C ARG A 245 -2.28 -4.43 0.00
N LEU A 246 -2.29 -5.18 1.10
CA LEU A 246 -1.19 -6.06 1.50
C LEU A 246 -0.83 -7.07 0.39
N TYR A 247 -1.83 -7.69 -0.23
CA TYR A 247 -1.59 -8.68 -1.31
C TYR A 247 -1.06 -8.08 -2.62
N GLY A 248 -0.97 -6.75 -2.72
CA GLY A 248 -0.30 -6.07 -3.82
C GLY A 248 1.22 -5.95 -3.66
N TYR A 249 1.79 -6.35 -2.52
CA TYR A 249 3.24 -6.34 -2.26
C TYR A 249 3.92 -7.64 -2.72
N ASP A 250 5.24 -7.60 -2.80
CA ASP A 250 6.05 -8.77 -3.15
C ASP A 250 5.86 -9.90 -2.12
N LEU A 251 5.81 -11.14 -2.62
CA LEU A 251 5.58 -12.35 -1.82
C LEU A 251 6.50 -12.44 -0.60
N THR A 252 7.79 -12.16 -0.79
CA THR A 252 8.80 -12.23 0.28
C THR A 252 8.58 -11.16 1.34
N ASP A 253 8.12 -9.98 0.97
CA ASP A 253 7.86 -8.87 1.91
C ASP A 253 6.58 -9.13 2.71
N ILE A 254 5.56 -9.74 2.08
CA ILE A 254 4.36 -10.22 2.78
C ILE A 254 4.73 -11.31 3.80
N ASN A 255 5.54 -12.29 3.39
CA ASN A 255 6.03 -13.34 4.29
C ASN A 255 6.84 -12.75 5.44
N PHE A 256 7.74 -11.80 5.18
CA PHE A 256 8.49 -11.09 6.22
C PHE A 256 7.56 -10.43 7.26
N LEU A 257 6.52 -9.72 6.78
CA LEU A 257 5.52 -9.11 7.64
C LEU A 257 4.79 -10.16 8.50
N TYR A 258 4.34 -11.26 7.89
CA TYR A 258 3.68 -12.36 8.61
C TYR A 258 4.57 -12.99 9.69
N GLY A 259 5.84 -13.20 9.37
CA GLY A 259 6.83 -13.77 10.28
C GLY A 259 7.32 -12.81 11.36
N THR A 260 6.92 -11.53 11.32
CA THR A 260 7.31 -10.56 12.35
C THR A 260 6.67 -10.93 13.68
N LYS A 261 7.47 -11.03 14.73
CA LYS A 261 6.98 -11.34 16.07
C LYS A 261 6.54 -10.09 16.81
N VAL A 262 5.51 -10.23 17.61
CA VAL A 262 4.93 -9.18 18.46
C VAL A 262 4.72 -9.73 19.86
N LYS A 263 4.97 -8.90 20.88
CA LYS A 263 4.63 -9.23 22.27
C LYS A 263 3.11 -9.20 22.41
N TYR A 264 2.51 -10.34 22.70
CA TYR A 264 1.06 -10.48 22.85
C TYR A 264 0.77 -11.17 24.18
N LYS A 265 0.26 -10.41 25.15
CA LYS A 265 0.12 -10.82 26.55
C LYS A 265 1.48 -11.26 27.10
N ASP A 266 1.57 -12.45 27.66
CA ASP A 266 2.81 -13.02 28.20
C ASP A 266 3.60 -13.85 27.17
N ASP A 267 3.10 -13.96 25.93
CA ASP A 267 3.69 -14.79 24.86
C ASP A 267 4.13 -13.96 23.65
N GLU A 268 5.15 -14.44 22.94
CA GLU A 268 5.44 -13.95 21.59
C GLU A 268 4.52 -14.62 20.57
N LYS A 269 3.82 -13.82 19.76
CA LYS A 269 3.02 -14.31 18.62
C LYS A 269 3.52 -13.72 17.32
N TYR A 270 3.12 -14.33 16.21
CA TYR A 270 3.38 -13.78 14.90
C TYR A 270 2.35 -12.69 14.57
N LEU A 271 2.75 -11.68 13.81
CA LEU A 271 1.86 -10.59 13.39
C LEU A 271 0.67 -11.12 12.56
N LEU A 272 0.89 -12.22 11.82
CA LEU A 272 -0.20 -12.92 11.12
C LEU A 272 -1.32 -13.38 12.07
N ASP A 273 -1.03 -13.70 13.33
CA ASP A 273 -2.07 -14.12 14.28
C ASP A 273 -3.01 -12.96 14.61
N LEU A 274 -2.48 -11.75 14.75
CA LEU A 274 -3.28 -10.54 14.93
C LEU A 274 -4.14 -10.25 13.69
N PHE A 275 -3.58 -10.43 12.49
CA PHE A 275 -4.34 -10.26 11.25
C PHE A 275 -5.46 -11.30 11.09
N ILE A 276 -5.22 -12.55 11.49
CA ILE A 276 -6.28 -13.56 11.56
C ILE A 276 -7.38 -13.11 12.53
N ASN A 277 -7.03 -12.61 13.72
CA ASN A 277 -8.03 -12.12 14.68
C ASN A 277 -8.87 -10.96 14.09
N LEU A 278 -8.24 -9.98 13.41
CA LEU A 278 -8.96 -8.92 12.69
C LEU A 278 -9.93 -9.49 11.63
N HIS A 279 -9.48 -10.53 10.90
CA HIS A 279 -10.29 -11.20 9.89
C HIS A 279 -11.44 -12.01 10.47
N THR A 280 -11.31 -12.60 11.65
CA THR A 280 -12.32 -13.50 12.22
C THR A 280 -13.27 -12.82 13.19
N ALA A 281 -12.89 -11.69 13.78
CA ALA A 281 -13.72 -11.01 14.78
C ALA A 281 -15.10 -10.60 14.23
N HIS A 282 -16.08 -10.53 15.14
CA HIS A 282 -17.49 -10.20 14.86
C HIS A 282 -17.96 -8.89 15.49
N ASN A 283 -17.18 -8.31 16.40
CA ASN A 283 -17.50 -7.06 17.08
C ASN A 283 -16.23 -6.34 17.56
N TYR A 284 -16.38 -5.10 18.04
CA TYR A 284 -15.26 -4.32 18.58
C TYR A 284 -14.68 -4.93 19.86
N THR A 285 -15.50 -5.47 20.76
CA THR A 285 -15.02 -5.97 22.06
C THR A 285 -14.01 -7.11 21.94
N GLU A 286 -14.10 -7.90 20.86
CA GLU A 286 -13.16 -8.99 20.57
C GLU A 286 -11.76 -8.50 20.13
N LEU A 287 -11.59 -7.23 19.75
CA LEU A 287 -10.38 -6.70 19.11
C LEU A 287 -9.63 -5.64 19.91
N ASP A 288 -10.15 -5.21 21.06
CA ASP A 288 -9.55 -4.11 21.82
C ASP A 288 -8.08 -4.34 22.15
N TYR A 289 -7.74 -5.58 22.51
CA TYR A 289 -6.37 -5.96 22.85
C TYR A 289 -5.48 -6.06 21.61
N GLU A 290 -5.99 -6.65 20.53
CA GLU A 290 -5.32 -6.82 19.24
C GLU A 290 -4.94 -5.46 18.65
N VAL A 291 -5.89 -4.53 18.59
CA VAL A 291 -5.68 -3.19 18.01
C VAL A 291 -4.69 -2.39 18.86
N GLN A 292 -4.79 -2.47 20.19
CA GLN A 292 -3.80 -1.85 21.07
C GLN A 292 -2.41 -2.49 20.91
N THR A 293 -2.32 -3.80 20.66
CA THR A 293 -1.04 -4.48 20.43
C THR A 293 -0.41 -4.01 19.13
N LEU A 294 -1.20 -3.90 18.06
CA LEU A 294 -0.74 -3.36 16.77
C LEU A 294 -0.25 -1.92 16.91
N SER A 295 -0.94 -1.09 17.70
CA SER A 295 -0.52 0.30 17.90
C SER A 295 0.79 0.42 18.68
N LYS A 296 0.99 -0.42 19.71
CA LYS A 296 2.27 -0.50 20.44
C LYS A 296 3.40 -0.92 19.51
N TRP A 297 3.18 -1.98 18.73
CA TRP A 297 4.16 -2.49 17.79
C TRP A 297 4.57 -1.46 16.73
N LEU A 298 3.61 -0.71 16.17
CA LEU A 298 3.92 0.38 15.22
C LEU A 298 4.79 1.46 15.86
N PHE A 299 4.47 1.86 17.10
CA PHE A 299 5.22 2.86 17.84
C PHE A 299 6.65 2.40 18.19
N GLU A 300 6.83 1.13 18.54
CA GLU A 300 8.14 0.51 18.76
C GLU A 300 9.00 0.48 17.50
N ILE A 301 8.39 0.33 16.31
CA ILE A 301 9.12 0.43 15.03
C ILE A 301 9.59 1.86 14.78
N ASN A 302 8.68 2.83 14.92
CA ASN A 302 8.99 4.24 14.76
C ASN A 302 7.98 5.10 15.55
N PRO A 303 8.43 5.95 16.49
CA PRO A 303 7.56 6.81 17.30
C PRO A 303 6.66 7.76 16.49
N ASP A 304 7.02 8.10 15.24
CA ASP A 304 6.16 8.88 14.34
C ASP A 304 4.90 8.12 13.89
N LEU A 305 4.86 6.79 14.04
CA LEU A 305 3.68 5.96 13.78
C LEU A 305 2.73 5.91 14.98
N ARG A 306 2.47 7.08 15.57
CA ARG A 306 1.56 7.26 16.70
C ARG A 306 0.15 7.62 16.22
N ALA A 307 -0.84 6.88 16.70
CA ALA A 307 -2.25 7.17 16.43
C ALA A 307 -2.72 8.41 17.21
N THR A 308 -3.64 9.17 16.62
CA THR A 308 -4.21 10.39 17.21
C THR A 308 -5.35 10.15 18.21
N SER A 309 -5.83 8.91 18.32
CA SER A 309 -6.92 8.49 19.22
C SER A 309 -6.56 8.65 20.72
N LYS A 310 -7.48 9.25 21.49
CA LYS A 310 -7.28 9.58 22.92
C LYS A 310 -7.08 8.34 23.78
N GLU A 311 -7.71 7.24 23.40
CA GLU A 311 -7.67 5.93 24.06
C GLU A 311 -6.25 5.34 24.13
N LEU A 312 -5.40 5.70 23.17
CA LEU A 312 -4.01 5.23 23.10
C LEU A 312 -3.02 6.21 23.74
N ALA A 313 -3.44 7.38 24.19
CA ALA A 313 -2.53 8.40 24.74
C ALA A 313 -1.71 7.87 25.94
N LEU A 314 -2.37 7.18 26.88
CA LEU A 314 -1.70 6.57 28.04
C LEU A 314 -0.77 5.41 27.64
N VAL A 315 -1.07 4.71 26.56
CA VAL A 315 -0.23 3.62 26.04
C VAL A 315 1.08 4.19 25.51
N TYR A 316 1.00 5.24 24.69
CA TYR A 316 2.17 5.89 24.14
C TYR A 316 3.00 6.59 25.20
N GLN A 317 2.38 7.23 26.20
CA GLN A 317 3.12 7.86 27.30
C GLN A 317 4.01 6.85 28.02
N LYS A 318 3.47 5.67 28.38
CA LYS A 318 4.24 4.61 29.03
C LYS A 318 5.42 4.13 28.18
N LEU A 319 5.21 4.00 26.86
CA LEU A 319 6.28 3.58 25.94
C LEU A 319 7.35 4.67 25.75
N SER A 320 6.93 5.94 25.67
CA SER A 320 7.86 7.08 25.58
C SER A 320 8.78 7.16 26.80
N ASP A 321 8.23 6.99 28.01
CA ASP A 321 9.00 6.98 29.27
C ASP A 321 10.05 5.85 29.32
N GLU A 322 9.84 4.76 28.57
CA GLU A 322 10.79 3.65 28.43
C GLU A 322 11.87 3.96 27.38
N ILE A 323 11.50 4.58 26.25
CA ILE A 323 12.42 4.93 25.15
C ILE A 323 13.35 6.10 25.53
N GLU A 324 12.83 7.13 26.21
CA GLU A 324 13.60 8.33 26.61
C GLU A 324 14.77 8.00 27.55
N LYS A 325 14.76 6.84 28.22
CA LYS A 325 15.89 6.37 29.05
C LYS A 325 17.08 5.85 28.25
N THR A 326 16.94 5.65 26.93
CA THR A 326 17.94 5.01 26.07
C THR A 326 18.38 5.83 24.87
N ALA A 327 17.73 6.96 24.60
CA ALA A 327 18.05 7.79 23.44
C ALA A 327 18.94 8.98 23.85
N PRO A 328 20.10 9.22 23.19
CA PRO A 328 20.67 10.56 23.17
C PRO A 328 19.65 11.51 22.53
N PRO A 329 19.61 12.80 22.94
CA PRO A 329 18.66 13.76 22.41
C PRO A 329 18.80 13.81 20.89
N PHE A 330 17.72 13.43 20.20
CA PHE A 330 17.70 13.48 18.75
C PHE A 330 17.86 14.92 18.31
N ALA A 331 18.83 15.12 17.42
CA ALA A 331 19.40 16.39 17.05
C ALA A 331 18.46 17.24 16.18
N GLN A 332 18.60 18.57 16.33
CA GLN A 332 18.41 19.57 15.29
C GLN A 332 17.00 19.70 14.65
N THR A 333 16.05 20.29 15.37
CA THR A 333 15.15 21.25 14.67
C THR A 333 15.87 22.59 14.57
N ASP A 334 16.75 22.65 13.56
CA ASP A 334 17.65 23.75 13.24
C ASP A 334 16.90 25.00 12.78
N ALA A 335 17.40 26.17 13.19
CA ALA A 335 17.09 27.44 12.57
C ALA A 335 17.17 27.36 11.03
N PHE A 336 18.03 26.50 10.48
CA PHE A 336 18.15 26.20 9.05
C PHE A 336 16.86 25.61 8.45
N VAL A 337 16.31 24.55 9.05
CA VAL A 337 15.08 23.89 8.55
C VAL A 337 13.91 24.87 8.58
N ASN A 338 13.79 25.64 9.66
CA ASN A 338 12.73 26.66 9.77
C ASN A 338 12.94 27.81 8.77
N CYS A 339 14.19 28.22 8.50
CA CYS A 339 14.51 29.16 7.42
C CYS A 339 14.09 28.63 6.05
N CYS A 340 14.36 27.36 5.77
CA CYS A 340 14.00 26.74 4.50
C CYS A 340 12.47 26.63 4.35
N LYS A 341 11.76 26.21 5.42
CA LYS A 341 10.28 26.22 5.44
C LYS A 341 9.72 27.62 5.22
N LEU A 342 10.32 28.65 5.83
CA LEU A 342 9.93 30.04 5.63
C LEU A 342 10.00 30.41 4.15
N LEU A 343 11.12 30.13 3.48
CA LEU A 343 11.32 30.39 2.05
C LEU A 343 10.32 29.62 1.17
N VAL A 344 10.14 28.31 1.42
CA VAL A 344 9.17 27.50 0.67
C VAL A 344 7.77 28.08 0.85
N SER A 345 7.39 28.43 2.07
CA SER A 345 6.06 29.01 2.36
C SER A 345 5.82 30.34 1.65
N LEU A 346 6.85 31.18 1.50
CA LEU A 346 6.76 32.44 0.76
C LEU A 346 6.54 32.22 -0.73
N LEU A 347 6.97 31.08 -1.28
CA LEU A 347 6.83 30.76 -2.70
C LEU A 347 5.57 29.95 -3.01
N THR A 348 5.00 29.25 -2.03
CA THR A 348 3.82 28.39 -2.25
C THR A 348 2.52 28.96 -1.70
N THR A 349 2.57 29.84 -0.69
CA THR A 349 1.36 30.44 -0.10
C THR A 349 0.74 31.46 -1.06
N ARG A 350 -0.57 31.33 -1.31
CA ARG A 350 -1.31 32.32 -2.09
C ARG A 350 -1.70 33.51 -1.19
N PHE A 351 -0.99 34.62 -1.35
CA PHE A 351 -1.30 35.86 -0.63
C PHE A 351 -2.38 36.65 -1.38
N GLU A 352 -3.41 37.09 -0.66
CA GLU A 352 -4.41 38.02 -1.19
C GLU A 352 -3.94 39.44 -0.89
N LEU A 353 -3.75 40.24 -1.93
CA LEU A 353 -3.28 41.63 -1.80
C LEU A 353 -4.39 42.58 -2.23
N SER A 354 -4.64 43.64 -1.45
CA SER A 354 -5.63 44.65 -1.85
C SER A 354 -5.13 45.41 -3.08
N SER A 355 -5.89 45.30 -4.17
CA SER A 355 -5.51 45.77 -5.52
C SER A 355 -5.31 47.28 -5.65
N CYS A 356 -5.70 48.06 -4.64
CA CYS A 356 -5.74 49.52 -4.73
C CYS A 356 -4.55 50.23 -4.07
N PHE A 357 -3.75 49.58 -3.21
CA PHE A 357 -2.80 50.31 -2.35
C PHE A 357 -1.44 49.64 -2.11
N ALA A 358 -1.22 48.40 -2.51
CA ALA A 358 0.05 47.69 -2.28
C ALA A 358 0.88 47.51 -3.57
N PRO A 359 2.15 47.93 -3.61
CA PRO A 359 3.06 47.53 -4.70
C PRO A 359 3.21 46.01 -4.69
N GLN A 360 2.80 45.35 -5.77
CA GLN A 360 3.01 43.90 -5.92
C GLN A 360 4.51 43.64 -5.99
N THR A 361 5.06 42.96 -4.98
CA THR A 361 6.45 42.53 -5.00
C THR A 361 6.50 41.12 -5.53
N HIS A 362 7.18 40.96 -6.66
CA HIS A 362 7.39 39.66 -7.28
C HIS A 362 8.70 39.09 -6.76
N SER A 363 8.59 38.08 -5.92
CA SER A 363 9.74 37.33 -5.44
C SER A 363 9.93 36.11 -6.32
N SER A 364 11.15 35.91 -6.80
CA SER A 364 11.50 34.76 -7.62
C SER A 364 12.69 34.02 -7.03
N LEU A 365 12.64 32.69 -7.17
CA LEU A 365 13.74 31.79 -6.86
C LEU A 365 13.89 30.83 -8.03
N TRP A 366 15.01 30.92 -8.74
CA TRP A 366 15.28 30.15 -9.95
C TRP A 366 14.11 30.25 -10.95
N ASP A 367 13.33 29.19 -11.15
CA ASP A 367 12.21 29.13 -12.08
C ASP A 367 10.83 29.35 -11.44
N GLN A 368 10.79 29.54 -10.12
CA GLN A 368 9.61 29.75 -9.29
C GLN A 368 9.40 31.23 -9.01
N ARG A 369 8.14 31.67 -8.98
CA ARG A 369 7.74 33.05 -8.66
C ARG A 369 6.47 33.03 -7.84
N ASN A 370 6.42 33.89 -6.84
CA ASN A 370 5.18 34.21 -6.15
C ASN A 370 5.03 35.73 -6.00
N THR A 371 3.79 36.18 -5.83
CA THR A 371 3.49 37.56 -5.46
C THR A 371 3.21 37.59 -3.97
N ALA A 372 4.04 38.35 -3.24
CA ALA A 372 3.97 38.43 -1.78
C ALA A 372 3.73 39.87 -1.31
N PHE A 373 3.41 40.01 -0.02
CA PHE A 373 3.25 41.30 0.65
C PHE A 373 4.61 42.03 0.77
N PRO A 374 4.64 43.37 0.90
CA PRO A 374 5.87 44.17 0.82
C PRO A 374 7.00 43.73 1.75
N GLU A 375 6.69 43.34 2.98
CA GLU A 375 7.67 42.93 4.00
C GLU A 375 8.39 41.63 3.63
N ALA A 376 7.79 40.79 2.79
CA ALA A 376 8.43 39.59 2.26
C ALA A 376 9.66 39.93 1.42
N TYR A 377 9.70 41.09 0.75
CA TYR A 377 10.86 41.54 -0.02
C TYR A 377 12.12 41.67 0.83
N GLY A 378 11.98 42.14 2.07
CA GLY A 378 13.08 42.22 3.04
C GLY A 378 13.67 40.85 3.34
N ILE A 379 12.80 39.83 3.45
CA ILE A 379 13.21 38.43 3.68
C ILE A 379 14.01 37.91 2.47
N PHE A 380 13.51 38.07 1.25
CA PHE A 380 14.22 37.60 0.05
C PHE A 380 15.56 38.32 -0.17
N THR A 381 15.63 39.62 0.12
CA THR A 381 16.87 40.41 -0.01
C THR A 381 17.98 39.88 0.90
N ILE A 382 17.62 39.38 2.08
CA ILE A 382 18.57 38.78 3.03
C ILE A 382 18.96 37.36 2.59
N LEU A 383 17.99 36.53 2.18
CA LEU A 383 18.21 35.10 1.99
C LEU A 383 18.75 34.73 0.60
N LEU A 384 18.32 35.39 -0.48
CA LEU A 384 18.71 35.03 -1.85
C LEU A 384 20.24 35.01 -2.09
N PRO A 385 21.01 36.02 -1.63
CA PRO A 385 22.47 35.99 -1.79
C PRO A 385 23.14 34.82 -1.05
N LEU A 386 22.62 34.45 0.11
CA LEU A 386 23.14 33.35 0.93
C LEU A 386 22.85 31.99 0.27
N ILE A 387 21.67 31.84 -0.34
CA ILE A 387 21.28 30.65 -1.11
C ILE A 387 22.15 30.52 -2.36
N ALA A 388 22.34 31.61 -3.12
CA ALA A 388 23.18 31.61 -4.31
C ALA A 388 24.63 31.23 -3.98
N ALA A 389 25.15 31.66 -2.82
CA ALA A 389 26.47 31.34 -2.33
C ALA A 389 26.60 29.96 -1.64
N ASN A 390 25.50 29.18 -1.53
CA ASN A 390 25.44 27.87 -0.88
C ASN A 390 25.98 27.85 0.57
N LYS A 391 25.51 28.79 1.42
CA LYS A 391 25.98 28.96 2.81
C LYS A 391 24.90 28.60 3.85
N PRO A 392 24.70 27.30 4.19
CA PRO A 392 23.61 26.86 5.09
C PRO A 392 23.73 27.44 6.52
N GLN A 393 24.93 27.49 7.10
CA GLN A 393 25.14 28.06 8.44
C GLN A 393 24.80 29.55 8.52
N ALA A 394 25.03 30.31 7.43
CA ALA A 394 24.67 31.72 7.41
C ALA A 394 23.14 31.94 7.33
N LEU A 395 22.39 30.96 6.82
CA LEU A 395 20.93 31.00 6.81
C LEU A 395 20.34 30.85 8.22
N GLU A 396 20.98 30.08 9.09
CA GLU A 396 20.57 29.95 10.49
C GLU A 396 20.59 31.29 11.21
N SER A 397 21.72 32.01 11.13
CA SER A 397 21.85 33.34 11.72
C SER A 397 20.93 34.37 11.04
N ALA A 398 20.73 34.26 9.73
CA ALA A 398 19.82 35.14 9.00
C ALA A 398 18.36 34.93 9.41
N TYR A 399 17.96 33.69 9.70
CA TYR A 399 16.61 33.36 10.14
C TYR A 399 16.28 34.05 11.46
N GLU A 400 17.16 33.96 12.47
CA GLU A 400 16.95 34.65 13.75
C GLU A 400 16.79 36.16 13.58
N LYS A 401 17.59 36.76 12.68
CA LYS A 401 17.49 38.17 12.33
C LYS A 401 16.15 38.50 11.67
N ILE A 402 15.70 37.68 10.73
CA ILE A 402 14.42 37.88 10.03
C ILE A 402 13.24 37.78 11.01
N ILE A 403 13.24 36.80 11.92
CA ILE A 403 12.18 36.68 12.92
C ILE A 403 12.10 37.94 13.78
N ARG A 404 13.26 38.41 14.28
CA ARG A 404 13.36 39.56 15.18
C ARG A 404 13.06 40.90 14.50
N ASP A 405 13.63 41.11 13.32
CA ASP A 405 13.67 42.44 12.70
C ASP A 405 12.54 42.64 11.67
N ILE A 406 11.92 41.55 11.18
CA ILE A 406 10.86 41.60 10.16
C ILE A 406 9.56 41.00 10.69
N ILE A 407 9.56 39.74 11.14
CA ILE A 407 8.30 39.02 11.45
C ILE A 407 7.61 39.55 12.71
N ILE A 408 8.34 39.73 13.82
CA ILE A 408 7.76 40.25 15.07
C ILE A 408 7.22 41.68 14.86
N PRO A 409 8.00 42.65 14.31
CA PRO A 409 7.50 43.99 14.06
C PRO A 409 6.32 44.02 13.09
N ALA A 410 6.36 43.19 12.03
CA ALA A 410 5.25 43.09 11.09
C ALA A 410 3.98 42.66 11.82
N ARG A 411 4.02 41.63 12.67
CA ARG A 411 2.85 41.12 13.39
C ARG A 411 2.25 42.14 14.37
N GLU A 412 3.08 42.93 15.04
CA GLU A 412 2.64 43.91 16.05
C GLU A 412 2.11 45.21 15.45
N ASP A 413 2.36 45.44 14.15
CA ASP A 413 1.91 46.63 13.44
C ASP A 413 0.39 46.65 13.23
N ASN A 414 -0.29 47.50 14.00
CA ASN A 414 -1.72 47.79 13.91
C ASN A 414 -2.00 49.14 13.20
N GLY A 415 -1.07 49.63 12.39
CA GLY A 415 -1.22 50.86 11.64
C GLY A 415 -2.41 50.84 10.67
N TRP A 416 -3.00 52.00 10.41
CA TRP A 416 -4.12 52.16 9.49
C TRP A 416 -3.80 51.66 8.07
N TYR A 417 -2.59 51.91 7.56
CA TYR A 417 -2.13 51.41 6.26
C TYR A 417 -2.07 49.88 6.22
N THR A 418 -1.64 49.25 7.31
CA THR A 418 -1.52 47.79 7.47
C THR A 418 -2.89 47.13 7.53
N TRP A 419 -3.86 47.77 8.19
CA TRP A 419 -5.27 47.35 8.19
C TRP A 419 -5.91 47.34 6.79
N PHE A 420 -5.54 48.29 5.92
CA PHE A 420 -6.04 48.35 4.53
C PHE A 420 -5.29 47.45 3.53
N THR A 421 -4.08 46.98 3.86
CA THR A 421 -3.20 46.26 2.92
C THR A 421 -3.03 44.77 3.22
N ARG A 422 -3.20 44.32 4.47
CA ARG A 422 -3.03 42.90 4.83
C ARG A 422 -4.34 42.13 4.85
N SER A 423 -4.35 41.01 4.12
CA SER A 423 -5.42 40.02 4.17
C SER A 423 -5.37 39.16 5.46
N GLU A 424 -6.48 38.49 5.74
CA GLU A 424 -6.55 37.46 6.78
C GLU A 424 -5.51 36.34 6.54
N THR A 425 -5.25 35.98 5.28
CA THR A 425 -4.23 34.98 4.90
C THR A 425 -2.82 35.42 5.28
N THR A 426 -2.49 36.70 5.12
CA THR A 426 -1.18 37.26 5.50
C THR A 426 -1.01 37.26 7.02
N ASN A 427 -2.04 37.65 7.77
CA ASN A 427 -2.00 37.66 9.23
C ASN A 427 -1.86 36.24 9.80
N LYS A 428 -2.62 35.27 9.26
CA LYS A 428 -2.46 33.86 9.62
C LYS A 428 -1.05 33.37 9.31
N TRP A 429 -0.50 33.69 8.14
CA TRP A 429 0.87 33.30 7.78
C TRP A 429 1.91 33.84 8.77
N LEU A 430 1.86 35.14 9.12
CA LEU A 430 2.77 35.75 10.11
C LEU A 430 2.69 35.07 11.47
N GLU A 431 1.48 34.74 11.93
CA GLU A 431 1.27 34.00 13.18
C GLU A 431 1.90 32.60 13.12
N ARG A 432 1.75 31.88 12.01
CA ARG A 432 2.33 30.54 11.83
C ARG A 432 3.85 30.57 11.77
N VAL A 433 4.44 31.55 11.09
CA VAL A 433 5.89 31.74 11.07
C VAL A 433 6.42 32.00 12.47
N HIS A 434 5.82 32.97 13.18
CA HIS A 434 6.21 33.33 14.55
C HIS A 434 6.19 32.12 15.49
N ASN A 435 5.15 31.29 15.40
CA ASN A 435 4.97 30.13 16.26
C ASN A 435 5.69 28.86 15.75
N CYS A 436 6.46 28.95 14.66
CA CYS A 436 7.12 27.82 14.00
C CYS A 436 6.16 26.69 13.58
N LYS A 437 4.92 27.03 13.19
CA LYS A 437 3.85 26.10 12.79
C LYS A 437 3.52 26.19 11.29
N LEU A 438 4.55 26.26 10.46
CA LEU A 438 4.42 26.33 9.00
C LEU A 438 3.89 25.03 8.37
N ASP A 439 4.01 23.91 9.09
CA ASP A 439 3.40 22.63 8.73
C ASP A 439 1.86 22.69 8.70
N GLU A 440 1.24 23.55 9.51
CA GLU A 440 -0.21 23.80 9.45
C GLU A 440 -0.64 24.49 8.14
N LEU A 441 0.30 25.09 7.40
CA LEU A 441 0.09 25.60 6.04
C LEU A 441 0.44 24.56 4.97
N GLY A 442 0.68 23.30 5.35
CA GLY A 442 1.10 22.24 4.42
C GLY A 442 2.57 22.35 3.99
N VAL A 443 3.38 23.20 4.64
CA VAL A 443 4.78 23.43 4.25
C VAL A 443 5.71 22.55 5.07
N TYR A 444 6.47 21.71 4.37
CA TYR A 444 7.44 20.81 4.96
C TYR A 444 8.83 21.00 4.34
N TRP A 445 9.83 20.47 5.03
CA TRP A 445 11.20 20.43 4.52
C TRP A 445 11.75 19.02 4.68
N PHE A 446 12.13 18.43 3.56
CA PHE A 446 12.70 17.09 3.50
C PHE A 446 13.89 17.06 2.53
N GLU A 447 14.85 16.17 2.80
CA GLU A 447 15.90 15.87 1.85
C GLU A 447 15.28 15.29 0.55
N PRO A 448 15.65 15.78 -0.64
CA PRO A 448 15.08 15.30 -1.91
C PRO A 448 15.27 13.80 -2.15
N GLU A 449 16.36 13.22 -1.68
CA GLU A 449 16.65 11.79 -1.78
C GLU A 449 15.65 10.97 -0.96
N LEU A 450 15.29 11.47 0.24
CA LEU A 450 14.27 10.89 1.10
C LEU A 450 12.88 10.99 0.44
N LEU A 451 12.54 12.16 -0.10
CA LEU A 451 11.29 12.37 -0.85
C LEU A 451 11.19 11.41 -2.03
N PHE A 452 12.25 11.31 -2.83
CA PHE A 452 12.31 10.44 -4.00
C PHE A 452 12.09 8.97 -3.61
N ASN A 453 12.74 8.52 -2.54
CA ASN A 453 12.55 7.18 -2.00
C ASN A 453 11.11 6.92 -1.55
N ALA A 454 10.54 7.82 -0.75
CA ALA A 454 9.18 7.68 -0.24
C ALA A 454 8.13 7.67 -1.37
N LEU A 455 8.30 8.54 -2.37
CA LEU A 455 7.43 8.61 -3.55
C LEU A 455 7.45 7.32 -4.39
N LEU A 456 8.63 6.68 -4.53
CA LEU A 456 8.73 5.38 -5.19
C LEU A 456 8.04 4.25 -4.42
N LEU A 457 8.10 4.31 -3.10
CA LEU A 457 7.48 3.32 -2.21
C LEU A 457 5.97 3.54 -2.03
N PHE A 458 5.47 4.75 -2.30
CA PHE A 458 4.08 5.12 -2.06
C PHE A 458 3.12 4.32 -2.95
N ASN A 459 2.49 3.31 -2.37
CA ASN A 459 1.56 2.44 -3.07
C ASN A 459 0.14 3.03 -3.03
N THR A 460 -0.38 3.42 -4.19
CA THR A 460 -1.77 3.86 -4.37
C THR A 460 -2.40 3.14 -5.56
N ASN A 461 -3.70 2.88 -5.51
CA ASN A 461 -4.45 2.37 -6.67
C ASN A 461 -4.95 3.49 -7.59
N ASN A 462 -4.83 4.75 -7.18
CA ASN A 462 -5.31 5.89 -7.95
C ASN A 462 -4.34 6.22 -9.10
N SER A 463 -4.79 6.06 -10.34
CA SER A 463 -3.99 6.31 -11.54
C SER A 463 -3.58 7.78 -11.68
N SER A 464 -4.42 8.74 -11.28
CA SER A 464 -4.08 10.17 -11.37
C SER A 464 -2.94 10.52 -10.40
N VAL A 465 -3.00 9.99 -9.17
CA VAL A 465 -1.94 10.16 -8.17
C VAL A 465 -0.65 9.50 -8.64
N LYS A 466 -0.70 8.29 -9.23
CA LYS A 466 0.49 7.66 -9.83
C LYS A 466 1.14 8.53 -10.91
N THR A 467 0.34 9.13 -11.79
CA THR A 467 0.84 10.01 -12.85
C THR A 467 1.51 11.25 -12.25
N ARG A 468 0.87 11.91 -11.28
CA ARG A 468 1.46 13.06 -10.58
C ARG A 468 2.77 12.71 -9.87
N ILE A 469 2.83 11.55 -9.20
CA ILE A 469 4.07 11.04 -8.59
C ILE A 469 5.16 10.85 -9.65
N ASN A 470 4.86 10.24 -10.79
CA ASN A 470 5.85 10.07 -11.86
C ASN A 470 6.37 11.42 -12.38
N HIS A 471 5.48 12.41 -12.57
CA HIS A 471 5.89 13.76 -12.97
C HIS A 471 6.79 14.43 -11.93
N LEU A 472 6.47 14.30 -10.64
CA LEU A 472 7.32 14.84 -9.58
C LEU A 472 8.68 14.14 -9.53
N LEU A 473 8.73 12.82 -9.67
CA LEU A 473 9.99 12.07 -9.76
C LEU A 473 10.83 12.52 -10.95
N ASP A 474 10.23 12.70 -12.13
CA ASP A 474 10.91 13.24 -13.31
C ASP A 474 11.42 14.67 -13.07
N ALA A 475 10.62 15.53 -12.39
CA ALA A 475 11.02 16.89 -12.05
C ALA A 475 12.18 16.93 -11.03
N ILE A 476 12.23 15.99 -10.08
CA ILE A 476 13.37 15.85 -9.14
C ILE A 476 14.63 15.47 -9.92
N ILE A 477 14.54 14.47 -10.81
CA ILE A 477 15.67 14.06 -11.68
C ILE A 477 16.14 15.24 -12.53
N GLN A 478 15.20 15.94 -13.19
CA GLN A 478 15.52 17.12 -14.00
C GLN A 478 16.23 18.19 -13.18
N THR A 479 15.78 18.44 -11.94
CA THR A 479 16.40 19.42 -11.03
C THR A 479 17.85 19.06 -10.71
N TYR A 480 18.09 17.80 -10.36
CA TYR A 480 19.42 17.32 -9.98
C TYR A 480 20.38 17.18 -11.17
N ALA A 481 19.84 17.09 -12.39
CA ALA A 481 20.60 17.13 -13.64
C ALA A 481 21.11 18.54 -14.01
N GLN A 482 20.66 19.60 -13.33
CA GLN A 482 21.07 20.97 -13.62
C GLN A 482 22.39 21.31 -12.94
N ASN A 483 23.19 22.18 -13.57
CA ASN A 483 24.36 22.81 -12.94
C ASN A 483 23.91 23.97 -12.03
N GLN A 484 23.37 23.62 -10.87
CA GLN A 484 23.01 24.54 -9.78
C GLN A 484 23.56 24.01 -8.45
N ASN A 485 23.70 24.89 -7.46
CA ASN A 485 24.13 24.48 -6.13
C ASN A 485 23.07 23.62 -5.42
N ASP A 486 23.51 22.80 -4.46
CA ASP A 486 22.66 21.80 -3.82
C ASP A 486 21.47 22.42 -3.07
N LEU A 487 21.70 23.51 -2.35
CA LEU A 487 20.64 24.20 -1.61
C LEU A 487 19.54 24.73 -2.54
N MET A 488 19.91 25.27 -3.70
CA MET A 488 18.96 25.73 -4.72
C MET A 488 18.13 24.57 -5.28
N LYS A 489 18.77 23.41 -5.53
CA LYS A 489 18.09 22.18 -5.96
C LYS A 489 17.12 21.69 -4.90
N GLN A 490 17.53 21.64 -3.64
CA GLN A 490 16.70 21.21 -2.51
C GLN A 490 15.48 22.12 -2.32
N LEU A 491 15.65 23.44 -2.39
CA LEU A 491 14.55 24.41 -2.32
C LEU A 491 13.54 24.19 -3.45
N ARG A 492 14.01 24.07 -4.70
CA ARG A 492 13.13 23.81 -5.83
C ARG A 492 12.31 22.53 -5.65
N VAL A 493 12.95 21.44 -5.23
CA VAL A 493 12.25 20.17 -4.99
C VAL A 493 11.19 20.31 -3.89
N ASN A 494 11.50 20.98 -2.79
CA ASN A 494 10.53 21.16 -1.70
C ASN A 494 9.36 22.08 -2.09
N ILE A 495 9.58 23.08 -2.95
CA ILE A 495 8.48 23.90 -3.52
C ILE A 495 7.55 23.02 -4.36
N LEU A 496 8.10 22.25 -5.31
CA LEU A 496 7.32 21.34 -6.15
C LEU A 496 6.60 20.26 -5.33
N PHE A 497 7.23 19.80 -4.25
CA PHE A 497 6.62 18.83 -3.35
C PHE A 497 5.44 19.42 -2.58
N THR A 498 5.54 20.65 -2.07
CA THR A 498 4.42 21.35 -1.41
C THR A 498 3.25 21.54 -2.39
N GLU A 499 3.51 22.00 -3.62
CA GLU A 499 2.48 22.12 -4.66
C GLU A 499 1.82 20.76 -4.95
N PHE A 500 2.62 19.70 -5.03
CA PHE A 500 2.11 18.35 -5.19
C PHE A 500 1.24 17.90 -4.01
N LEU A 501 1.59 18.25 -2.76
CA LEU A 501 0.79 17.89 -1.57
C LEU A 501 -0.58 18.58 -1.56
N ASP A 502 -0.66 19.83 -2.02
CA ASP A 502 -1.91 20.59 -2.12
C ASP A 502 -2.91 19.97 -3.11
N GLU A 503 -2.41 19.18 -4.06
CA GLU A 503 -3.22 18.47 -5.06
C GLU A 503 -3.71 17.09 -4.59
N LEU A 504 -3.22 16.59 -3.44
CA LEU A 504 -3.63 15.30 -2.89
C LEU A 504 -4.86 15.42 -2.00
N SER A 505 -5.61 14.33 -1.88
CA SER A 505 -6.62 14.22 -0.82
C SER A 505 -5.97 14.09 0.55
N ASP A 506 -6.69 14.48 1.60
CA ASP A 506 -6.18 14.46 2.99
C ASP A 506 -5.62 13.10 3.42
N SER A 507 -6.29 12.01 3.05
CA SER A 507 -5.82 10.64 3.35
C SER A 507 -4.51 10.31 2.62
N HIS A 508 -4.37 10.68 1.34
CA HIS A 508 -3.13 10.45 0.60
C HIS A 508 -1.97 11.29 1.15
N ARG A 509 -2.23 12.57 1.43
CA ARG A 509 -1.27 13.50 2.03
C ARG A 509 -0.78 13.00 3.38
N THR A 510 -1.69 12.62 4.27
CA THR A 510 -1.36 12.11 5.60
C THR A 510 -0.53 10.83 5.53
N ASN A 511 -0.92 9.88 4.68
CA ASN A 511 -0.20 8.63 4.51
C ASN A 511 1.19 8.81 3.90
N LEU A 512 1.34 9.74 2.95
CA LEU A 512 2.65 10.04 2.35
C LEU A 512 3.59 10.71 3.36
N LEU A 513 3.10 11.68 4.13
CA LEU A 513 3.90 12.32 5.18
C LEU A 513 4.34 11.32 6.26
N ARG A 514 3.45 10.41 6.66
CA ARG A 514 3.80 9.28 7.55
C ARG A 514 4.86 8.39 6.93
N LEU A 515 4.74 8.07 5.64
CA LEU A 515 5.72 7.25 4.92
C LEU A 515 7.10 7.91 4.86
N ILE A 516 7.17 9.22 4.60
CA ILE A 516 8.44 9.95 4.53
C ILE A 516 9.19 9.86 5.87
N LYS A 517 8.49 10.04 6.98
CA LYS A 517 9.07 9.99 8.34
C LYS A 517 9.66 8.64 8.74
N ILE A 518 9.13 7.55 8.18
CA ILE A 518 9.60 6.19 8.49
C ILE A 518 10.65 5.67 7.50
N CYS A 519 10.93 6.42 6.43
CA CYS A 519 11.99 6.07 5.51
C CYS A 519 13.36 6.36 6.14
N ASP A 520 14.32 5.46 5.92
CA ASP A 520 15.70 5.65 6.38
C ASP A 520 16.44 6.67 5.48
N PRO A 521 16.91 7.81 6.04
CA PRO A 521 17.62 8.83 5.26
C PRO A 521 18.96 8.35 4.68
N GLN A 522 19.69 7.50 5.41
CA GLN A 522 20.99 6.98 4.95
C GLN A 522 20.82 6.04 3.76
N ILE A 523 19.81 5.16 3.81
CA ILE A 523 19.47 4.28 2.69
C ILE A 523 18.93 5.12 1.51
N ALA A 524 18.10 6.13 1.77
CA ALA A 524 17.59 7.00 0.72
C ALA A 524 18.71 7.71 -0.05
N LYS A 525 19.69 8.27 0.68
CA LYS A 525 20.84 8.97 0.10
C LYS A 525 21.78 8.03 -0.67
N SER A 526 22.16 6.91 -0.07
CA SER A 526 23.08 5.94 -0.71
C SER A 526 22.49 5.27 -1.95
N GLU A 527 21.18 5.03 -1.99
CA GLU A 527 20.51 4.41 -3.14
C GLU A 527 19.94 5.41 -4.16
N PHE A 528 20.13 6.73 -3.97
CA PHE A 528 19.43 7.75 -4.77
C PHE A 528 19.62 7.57 -6.29
N LEU A 529 20.87 7.48 -6.77
CA LEU A 529 21.16 7.31 -8.20
C LEU A 529 20.61 5.99 -8.76
N ASN A 530 20.69 4.91 -7.99
CA ASN A 530 20.12 3.61 -8.35
C ASN A 530 18.58 3.70 -8.49
N LYS A 531 17.93 4.43 -7.58
CA LYS A 531 16.49 4.68 -7.63
C LYS A 531 16.10 5.54 -8.82
N CYS A 532 16.87 6.59 -9.16
CA CYS A 532 16.66 7.37 -10.38
C CYS A 532 16.76 6.50 -11.63
N THR A 533 17.79 5.65 -11.71
CA THR A 533 17.98 4.68 -12.81
C THR A 533 16.80 3.74 -12.95
N LYS A 534 16.35 3.13 -11.84
CA LYS A 534 15.16 2.25 -11.84
C LYS A 534 13.92 2.98 -12.34
N HIS A 535 13.72 4.23 -11.95
CA HIS A 535 12.59 5.04 -12.40
C HIS A 535 12.68 5.37 -13.89
N ILE A 536 13.83 5.82 -14.39
CA ILE A 536 14.07 6.11 -15.81
C ILE A 536 13.84 4.84 -16.65
N ASN A 537 14.43 3.71 -16.27
CA ASN A 537 14.24 2.43 -16.95
C ASN A 537 12.76 2.02 -16.98
N LYS A 538 12.03 2.26 -15.88
CA LYS A 538 10.58 2.01 -15.82
C LYS A 538 9.82 2.93 -16.78
N GLN A 539 10.11 4.22 -16.88
CA GLN A 539 9.44 5.10 -17.84
C GLN A 539 9.76 4.71 -19.29
N VAL A 540 11.03 4.40 -19.60
CA VAL A 540 11.43 3.90 -20.91
C VAL A 540 10.67 2.63 -21.26
N SER A 541 10.57 1.67 -20.34
CA SER A 541 9.85 0.42 -20.59
C SER A 541 8.37 0.65 -20.95
N LYS A 542 7.72 1.67 -20.36
CA LYS A 542 6.35 2.04 -20.71
C LYS A 542 6.24 2.64 -22.11
N LEU A 543 7.22 3.45 -22.52
CA LEU A 543 7.28 3.98 -23.89
C LEU A 543 7.49 2.87 -24.94
N CYS A 544 8.13 1.77 -24.54
CA CYS A 544 8.33 0.59 -25.37
C CYS A 544 7.11 -0.33 -25.47
N LEU A 545 6.07 -0.14 -24.64
CA LEU A 545 4.86 -0.97 -24.73
C LEU A 545 4.03 -0.55 -25.95
N PRO A 546 3.56 -1.51 -26.77
CA PRO A 546 2.64 -1.18 -27.85
C PRO A 546 1.38 -0.55 -27.27
N SER A 547 0.94 0.55 -27.87
CA SER A 547 -0.38 1.17 -27.61
C SER A 547 -1.46 0.08 -27.64
N GLU A 548 -2.33 0.03 -26.63
CA GLU A 548 -3.47 -0.90 -26.52
C GLU A 548 -4.45 -0.84 -27.72
N LYS A 549 -4.22 0.06 -28.69
CA LYS A 549 -4.95 0.13 -29.97
C LYS A 549 -4.27 -0.59 -31.15
N ALA A 550 -3.21 -1.36 -30.94
CA ALA A 550 -2.59 -2.15 -32.00
C ALA A 550 -3.22 -3.55 -32.11
N SER A 551 -4.15 -3.68 -33.07
CA SER A 551 -4.59 -4.88 -33.81
C SER A 551 -4.43 -6.27 -33.17
N LEU A 552 -5.51 -7.05 -33.19
CA LEU A 552 -5.51 -8.52 -33.10
C LEU A 552 -4.42 -9.12 -34.01
N ALA A 553 -3.25 -9.37 -33.45
CA ALA A 553 -2.16 -10.01 -34.17
C ALA A 553 -2.43 -11.52 -34.22
N PHE A 554 -2.77 -12.03 -35.42
CA PHE A 554 -3.00 -13.45 -35.68
C PHE A 554 -1.73 -14.30 -35.64
N PHE A 555 -0.55 -13.68 -35.56
CA PHE A 555 0.74 -14.35 -35.44
C PHE A 555 1.44 -13.96 -34.13
N PRO A 556 2.15 -14.90 -33.47
CA PRO A 556 2.93 -14.59 -32.29
C PRO A 556 4.03 -13.60 -32.68
N GLN A 557 3.96 -12.36 -32.16
CA GLN A 557 5.05 -11.40 -32.28
C GLN A 557 6.26 -11.96 -31.53
N SER A 558 7.28 -12.33 -32.29
CA SER A 558 8.58 -12.75 -31.79
C SER A 558 9.29 -11.58 -31.08
N SER A 559 9.87 -11.89 -29.93
CA SER A 559 10.60 -11.01 -29.01
C SER A 559 9.78 -9.91 -28.32
N LYS A 560 9.24 -10.24 -27.14
CA LYS A 560 9.23 -9.25 -26.05
C LYS A 560 10.69 -8.93 -25.77
N LEU A 561 11.19 -7.81 -26.30
CA LEU A 561 12.45 -7.25 -25.84
C LEU A 561 12.32 -7.15 -24.31
N ASP A 562 13.29 -7.69 -23.55
CA ASP A 562 13.30 -7.52 -22.09
C ASP A 562 13.70 -6.08 -21.79
N THR A 563 12.74 -5.17 -21.98
CA THR A 563 12.90 -3.70 -21.91
C THR A 563 13.36 -3.24 -20.52
N THR A 564 13.28 -4.11 -19.52
CA THR A 564 13.80 -3.86 -18.16
C THR A 564 15.33 -3.83 -18.09
N LYS A 565 16.03 -4.28 -19.14
CA LYS A 565 17.51 -4.32 -19.25
C LYS A 565 18.07 -3.51 -20.42
N LEU A 566 17.31 -2.59 -21.00
CA LEU A 566 17.77 -1.75 -22.12
C LEU A 566 19.01 -0.93 -21.75
N PHE A 567 19.08 -0.47 -20.50
CA PHE A 567 20.18 0.32 -19.98
C PHE A 567 20.74 -0.33 -18.73
N ASN A 568 22.07 -0.42 -18.66
CA ASN A 568 22.77 -0.85 -17.46
C ASN A 568 23.04 0.36 -16.58
N PHE A 569 22.95 0.18 -15.26
CA PHE A 569 23.42 1.20 -14.33
C PHE A 569 24.90 1.46 -14.61
N PRO A 570 25.32 2.70 -14.87
CA PRO A 570 26.71 2.93 -15.21
C PRO A 570 27.55 2.97 -13.92
N GLU A 571 28.43 1.98 -13.77
CA GLU A 571 29.34 1.88 -12.61
C GLU A 571 30.27 3.11 -12.58
N GLY A 572 30.36 3.77 -11.42
CA GLY A 572 31.25 4.93 -11.20
C GLY A 572 30.65 6.31 -11.50
N VAL A 573 29.36 6.41 -11.83
CA VAL A 573 28.66 7.70 -12.00
C VAL A 573 28.51 8.43 -10.66
N LYS A 574 28.90 9.71 -10.64
CA LYS A 574 28.95 10.54 -9.43
C LYS A 574 27.68 11.35 -9.17
N ASP A 575 26.91 11.67 -10.21
CA ASP A 575 25.73 12.53 -10.14
C ASP A 575 24.70 12.23 -11.25
N VAL A 576 23.55 12.88 -11.16
CA VAL A 576 22.42 12.68 -12.08
C VAL A 576 22.70 13.24 -13.49
N GLU A 577 23.52 14.28 -13.61
CA GLU A 577 23.88 14.87 -14.91
C GLU A 577 24.72 13.87 -15.73
N ALA A 578 25.80 13.36 -15.14
CA ALA A 578 26.64 12.32 -15.72
C ALA A 578 25.84 11.05 -16.04
N MET A 579 24.88 10.68 -15.16
CA MET A 579 23.97 9.57 -15.40
C MET A 579 23.17 9.75 -16.70
N ILE A 580 22.52 10.91 -16.90
CA ILE A 580 21.70 11.16 -18.10
C ILE A 580 22.55 11.21 -19.38
N ILE A 581 23.76 11.76 -19.31
CA ILE A 581 24.70 11.74 -20.44
C ILE A 581 25.01 10.29 -20.84
N GLU A 582 25.27 9.43 -19.87
CA GLU A 582 25.57 8.03 -20.12
C GLU A 582 24.38 7.24 -20.70
N TYR A 583 23.16 7.52 -20.24
CA TYR A 583 21.93 7.01 -20.87
C TYR A 583 21.82 7.40 -22.35
N LYS A 584 22.18 8.64 -22.71
CA LYS A 584 22.18 9.10 -24.10
C LYS A 584 23.27 8.40 -24.93
N ASN A 585 24.45 8.19 -24.36
CA ASN A 585 25.54 7.45 -25.00
C ASN A 585 25.13 5.99 -25.28
N GLN A 586 24.57 5.30 -24.27
CA GLN A 586 24.05 3.94 -24.44
C GLN A 586 22.97 3.89 -25.53
N LEU A 587 22.01 4.83 -25.52
CA LEU A 587 20.95 4.91 -26.53
C LEU A 587 21.51 5.06 -27.96
N ALA A 588 22.61 5.82 -28.13
CA ALA A 588 23.26 5.97 -29.42
C ALA A 588 23.76 4.62 -29.96
N THR A 589 24.30 3.76 -29.10
CA THR A 589 24.84 2.43 -29.43
C THR A 589 23.79 1.33 -29.59
N LEU A 590 22.59 1.51 -29.03
CA LEU A 590 21.52 0.49 -29.09
C LEU A 590 20.90 0.37 -30.50
N HIS A 591 20.76 -0.88 -30.95
CA HIS A 591 20.05 -1.26 -32.17
C HIS A 591 18.55 -1.49 -31.89
N ILE A 592 17.78 -0.41 -31.79
CA ILE A 592 16.33 -0.42 -31.59
C ILE A 592 15.61 0.30 -32.73
N GLU A 593 14.29 0.06 -32.86
CA GLU A 593 13.45 0.69 -33.90
C GLU A 593 13.58 2.23 -33.85
N PRO A 594 13.70 2.94 -35.00
CA PRO A 594 13.92 4.38 -35.04
C PRO A 594 12.89 5.20 -34.27
N LYS A 595 11.59 4.84 -34.38
CA LYS A 595 10.50 5.51 -33.66
C LYS A 595 10.64 5.39 -32.15
N LEU A 596 11.05 4.20 -31.69
CA LEU A 596 11.28 3.96 -30.27
C LEU A 596 12.52 4.72 -29.78
N LYS A 597 13.59 4.72 -30.57
CA LYS A 597 14.80 5.49 -30.28
C LYS A 597 14.50 6.97 -30.13
N GLU A 598 13.67 7.53 -31.02
CA GLU A 598 13.23 8.92 -30.96
C GLU A 598 12.39 9.21 -29.72
N ALA A 599 11.40 8.35 -29.39
CA ALA A 599 10.58 8.52 -28.20
C ALA A 599 11.40 8.50 -26.90
N VAL A 600 12.34 7.57 -26.77
CA VAL A 600 13.25 7.48 -25.62
C VAL A 600 14.20 8.68 -25.59
N ASN A 601 14.73 9.11 -26.73
CA ASN A 601 15.57 10.30 -26.82
C ASN A 601 14.82 11.56 -26.37
N ASN A 602 13.57 11.75 -26.82
CA ASN A 602 12.73 12.89 -26.43
C ASN A 602 12.45 12.93 -24.92
N TYR A 603 12.23 11.76 -24.30
CA TYR A 603 12.11 11.65 -22.85
C TYR A 603 13.41 12.03 -22.13
N LEU A 604 14.55 11.46 -22.53
CA LEU A 604 15.85 11.81 -21.94
C LEU A 604 16.22 13.29 -22.16
N LEU A 605 15.85 13.87 -23.30
CA LEU A 605 16.01 15.29 -23.59
C LEU A 605 15.21 16.14 -22.61
N THR A 606 13.98 15.73 -22.28
CA THR A 606 13.14 16.43 -21.30
C THR A 606 13.79 16.43 -19.92
N LEU A 607 14.38 15.31 -19.49
CA LEU A 607 15.10 15.22 -18.20
C LEU A 607 16.39 16.07 -18.17
N SER A 608 17.05 16.27 -19.31
CA SER A 608 18.25 17.12 -19.40
C SER A 608 17.98 18.58 -19.75
N LYS A 609 16.73 18.95 -20.08
CA LYS A 609 16.42 20.27 -20.62
C LYS A 609 16.74 21.36 -19.58
N PRO A 610 17.48 22.43 -19.95
CA PRO A 610 17.81 23.50 -19.03
C PRO A 610 16.57 24.14 -18.40
N ILE A 611 16.59 24.30 -17.08
CA ILE A 611 15.52 24.97 -16.33
C ILE A 611 15.80 26.47 -16.32
N LEU A 612 15.02 27.22 -17.10
CA LEU A 612 15.16 28.67 -17.23
C LEU A 612 14.68 29.41 -15.98
N SER A 613 15.44 30.39 -15.54
CA SER A 613 15.02 31.29 -14.46
C SER A 613 13.83 32.16 -14.86
N VAL A 614 13.12 32.75 -13.89
CA VAL A 614 12.00 33.66 -14.15
C VAL A 614 12.42 34.81 -15.07
N ALA A 615 13.57 35.44 -14.81
CA ALA A 615 14.11 36.51 -15.65
C ALA A 615 14.42 36.03 -17.08
N GLN A 616 14.98 34.83 -17.24
CA GLN A 616 15.24 34.24 -18.55
C GLN A 616 13.94 33.92 -19.31
N LYS A 617 12.90 33.42 -18.61
CA LYS A 617 11.57 33.19 -19.19
C LYS A 617 10.92 34.50 -19.65
N GLU A 618 11.03 35.57 -18.85
CA GLU A 618 10.50 36.89 -19.20
C GLU A 618 11.25 37.50 -20.40
N HIS A 619 12.58 37.40 -20.43
CA HIS A 619 13.37 37.82 -21.58
C HIS A 619 13.00 37.04 -22.84
N ALA A 620 12.81 35.72 -22.74
CA ALA A 620 12.40 34.88 -23.87
C ALA A 620 10.98 35.21 -24.38
N LYS A 621 10.05 35.61 -23.49
CA LYS A 621 8.71 36.07 -23.86
C LYS A 621 8.70 37.47 -24.49
N GLY A 622 9.57 38.36 -24.01
CA GLY A 622 9.71 39.73 -24.51
C GLY A 622 10.44 39.84 -25.85
N SER A 623 11.30 38.87 -26.17
CA SER A 623 11.91 38.75 -27.48
C SER A 623 10.91 38.13 -28.47
N GLY A 624 10.11 38.95 -29.16
CA GLY A 624 9.20 38.54 -30.25
C GLY A 624 9.88 37.96 -31.50
N ARG A 625 11.04 37.31 -31.38
CA ARG A 625 11.66 36.50 -32.43
C ARG A 625 11.32 35.04 -32.20
N VAL A 626 10.90 34.37 -33.27
CA VAL A 626 10.82 32.90 -33.36
C VAL A 626 12.04 32.32 -32.67
N VAL A 627 11.81 31.56 -31.60
CA VAL A 627 12.88 30.95 -30.82
C VAL A 627 13.54 29.90 -31.73
N LEU A 628 14.72 30.25 -32.25
CA LEU A 628 15.67 29.25 -32.71
C LEU A 628 15.94 28.32 -31.52
N ASP A 629 15.58 27.04 -31.65
CA ASP A 629 16.16 26.01 -30.80
C ASP A 629 17.69 26.08 -30.95
N TYR A 630 18.45 25.66 -29.94
CA TYR A 630 19.92 25.72 -29.94
C TYR A 630 20.57 24.86 -31.06
N ILE A 631 19.75 24.15 -31.85
CA ILE A 631 20.11 23.30 -32.98
C ILE A 631 19.55 23.81 -34.33
N GLY A 632 18.92 24.99 -34.37
CA GLY A 632 18.56 25.66 -35.63
C GLY A 632 17.46 25.01 -36.47
N GLN A 633 16.49 24.31 -35.86
CA GLN A 633 15.28 23.86 -36.56
C GLN A 633 14.07 24.70 -36.20
N TYR A 634 13.29 25.05 -37.23
CA TYR A 634 12.04 25.81 -37.12
C TYR A 634 10.95 24.95 -36.47
N SER A 635 10.23 25.54 -35.50
CA SER A 635 8.87 25.13 -35.14
C SER A 635 7.85 25.82 -36.04
#